data_AF-A0A6P9AEY0-F1
#
_entry.id   AF-A0A6P9AEY0-F1
#
_cell.length_a   1.000
_cell.length_b   1.000
_cell.length_c   1.000
_cell.angle_alpha   90.00
_cell.angle_beta   90.00
_cell.angle_gamma   90.00
#
_symmetry.space_group_name_H-M   'P 1'
#
loop_
_entity.id
_entity.type
_entity.pdbx_description
1 polymer ?
#
loop_
_entity_poly.entity_id
_entity_poly.type
_entity_poly.pdbx_seq_one_letter_code
_entity_poly.pdbx_strand_id
1 'polypeptide(L)'
;MFKLVGPEVFLLGKSNARCVIKVEPVGGFSYSYELEVNGKNYHKFNENQGRAMRTWLATLPNDEQYRVVLEKDTLDIWANGKKLEATGEFVDDGTETHFTLGSWPALIKAVSSGNRREGIVHSLIVNDRLIPEASD
;
A
#
# COMPACT_ATOMS: atom_id res chain seq x y z
N MET A 1 18.03 -11.55 -32.19
CA MET A 1 18.56 -12.27 -31.03
C MET A 1 17.96 -11.60 -29.79
N PHE A 2 17.09 -12.28 -29.05
CA PHE A 2 16.51 -11.72 -27.82
C PHE A 2 17.59 -11.68 -26.75
N LYS A 3 17.91 -10.49 -26.24
CA LYS A 3 18.89 -10.32 -25.17
C LYS A 3 18.13 -10.51 -23.85
N LEU A 4 18.39 -11.61 -23.15
CA LEU A 4 17.77 -11.93 -21.85
C LEU A 4 18.35 -11.13 -20.68
N VAL A 5 19.44 -10.37 -20.91
CA VAL A 5 20.20 -9.67 -19.87
C VAL A 5 20.36 -8.19 -20.21
N GLY A 6 20.30 -7.36 -19.17
CA GLY A 6 20.41 -5.91 -19.28
C GLY A 6 19.27 -5.18 -18.59
N PRO A 7 19.35 -3.83 -18.57
CA PRO A 7 18.32 -3.00 -18.00
C PRO A 7 17.17 -2.76 -18.98
N GLU A 8 15.95 -2.86 -18.49
CA GLU A 8 14.73 -2.45 -19.17
C GLU A 8 14.09 -1.28 -18.43
N VAL A 9 13.80 -0.21 -19.16
CA VAL A 9 13.29 1.04 -18.61
C VAL A 9 11.83 1.20 -18.98
N PHE A 10 11.00 1.52 -18.00
CA PHE A 10 9.58 1.81 -18.22
C PHE A 10 9.10 2.92 -17.29
N LEU A 11 7.93 3.47 -17.59
CA LEU A 11 7.25 4.48 -16.77
C LEU A 11 6.05 3.85 -16.09
N LEU A 12 5.85 4.15 -14.81
CA LEU A 12 4.79 3.57 -14.00
C LEU A 12 3.83 4.65 -13.48
N GLY A 13 2.54 4.41 -13.68
CA GLY A 13 1.45 5.22 -13.13
C GLY A 13 1.33 6.63 -13.70
N LYS A 14 0.42 7.42 -13.14
CA LYS A 14 0.13 8.80 -13.60
C LYS A 14 1.29 9.77 -13.36
N SER A 15 2.13 9.49 -12.36
CA SER A 15 3.32 10.30 -12.05
C SER A 15 4.47 10.05 -13.02
N ASN A 16 4.33 9.09 -13.96
CA ASN A 16 5.40 8.65 -14.85
C ASN A 16 6.68 8.31 -14.07
N ALA A 17 6.54 7.60 -12.95
CA ALA A 17 7.68 7.19 -12.15
C ALA A 17 8.63 6.35 -13.01
N ARG A 18 9.92 6.70 -13.01
CA ARG A 18 10.92 6.00 -13.81
C ARG A 18 11.28 4.70 -13.10
N CYS A 19 11.06 3.58 -13.77
CA CYS A 19 11.42 2.26 -13.29
C CYS A 19 12.49 1.63 -14.17
N VAL A 20 13.40 0.87 -13.55
CA VAL A 20 14.41 0.07 -14.25
C VAL A 20 14.38 -1.35 -13.69
N ILE A 21 14.11 -2.34 -14.53
CA ILE A 21 14.34 -3.75 -14.21
C ILE A 21 15.71 -4.13 -14.74
N LYS A 22 16.62 -4.57 -13.89
CA LYS A 22 17.93 -5.09 -14.28
C LYS A 22 17.90 -6.61 -14.21
N VAL A 23 18.24 -7.27 -15.31
CA VAL A 23 18.39 -8.72 -15.36
C VAL A 23 19.86 -9.07 -15.53
N GLU A 24 20.43 -9.74 -14.52
CA GLU A 24 21.86 -10.08 -14.47
C GLU A 24 22.07 -11.60 -14.35
N PRO A 25 23.08 -12.19 -15.02
CA PRO A 25 23.40 -13.61 -14.85
C PRO A 25 24.13 -13.83 -13.53
N VAL A 26 23.69 -14.83 -12.74
CA VAL A 26 24.30 -15.18 -11.44
C VAL A 26 25.01 -16.55 -11.45
N GLY A 27 25.26 -17.10 -12.65
CA GLY A 27 25.88 -18.41 -12.87
C GLY A 27 24.86 -19.54 -13.03
N GLY A 28 25.29 -20.70 -13.53
CA GLY A 28 24.46 -21.91 -13.60
C GLY A 28 23.10 -21.74 -14.33
N PHE A 29 23.06 -20.97 -15.43
CA PHE A 29 21.81 -20.64 -16.15
C PHE A 29 20.74 -19.93 -15.30
N SER A 30 21.14 -19.29 -14.20
CA SER A 30 20.25 -18.52 -13.31
C SER A 30 20.41 -17.01 -13.51
N TYR A 31 19.35 -16.27 -13.20
CA TYR A 31 19.27 -14.82 -13.36
C TYR A 31 18.80 -14.17 -12.05
N SER A 32 19.35 -13.02 -11.72
CA SER A 32 18.81 -12.13 -10.69
C SER A 32 18.01 -11.01 -11.35
N TYR A 33 17.04 -10.49 -10.58
CA TYR A 33 16.19 -9.38 -10.99
C TYR A 33 16.26 -8.31 -9.91
N GLU A 34 16.62 -7.10 -10.29
CA GLU A 34 16.55 -5.92 -9.44
C GLU A 34 15.55 -4.92 -10.03
N LEU A 35 14.63 -4.42 -9.21
CA LEU A 35 13.79 -3.29 -9.56
C LEU A 35 14.32 -2.02 -8.90
N GLU A 36 14.48 -0.98 -9.69
CA GLU A 36 14.77 0.38 -9.24
C GLU A 36 13.60 1.29 -9.60
N VAL A 37 13.13 2.09 -8.64
CA VAL A 37 12.04 3.07 -8.81
C VAL A 37 12.56 4.45 -8.42
N ASN A 38 12.58 5.39 -9.37
CA ASN A 38 13.11 6.75 -9.20
C ASN A 38 14.51 6.76 -8.54
N GLY A 39 15.42 5.89 -8.99
CA GLY A 39 16.79 5.83 -8.46
C GLY A 39 16.95 5.08 -7.13
N LYS A 40 15.87 4.52 -6.56
CA LYS A 40 15.91 3.73 -5.32
C LYS A 40 15.71 2.26 -5.65
N ASN A 41 16.54 1.38 -5.10
CA ASN A 41 16.31 -0.06 -5.19
C ASN A 41 14.99 -0.46 -4.50
N TYR A 42 14.46 -1.62 -4.88
CA TYR A 42 13.20 -2.15 -4.39
C TYR A 42 13.09 -2.15 -2.87
N HIS A 43 14.12 -2.63 -2.16
CA HIS A 43 14.08 -2.71 -0.69
C HIS A 43 13.90 -1.32 -0.05
N LYS A 44 14.69 -0.33 -0.47
CA LYS A 44 14.59 1.04 0.07
C LYS A 44 13.31 1.72 -0.38
N PHE A 45 12.82 1.42 -1.58
CA PHE A 45 11.51 1.91 -2.01
C PHE A 45 10.41 1.33 -1.12
N ASN A 46 10.39 0.01 -0.90
CA ASN A 46 9.39 -0.68 -0.12
C ASN A 46 9.36 -0.18 1.34
N GLU A 47 10.53 -0.07 1.98
CA GLU A 47 10.63 0.49 3.34
C GLU A 47 10.04 1.90 3.42
N ASN A 48 10.33 2.76 2.44
CA ASN A 48 9.77 4.12 2.41
C ASN A 48 8.25 4.10 2.21
N GLN A 49 7.72 3.24 1.33
CA GLN A 49 6.28 3.11 1.11
C GLN A 49 5.58 2.56 2.36
N GLY A 50 6.14 1.54 3.02
CA GLY A 50 5.63 0.99 4.28
C GLY A 50 5.73 1.97 5.45
N ARG A 51 6.55 3.02 5.37
CA ARG A 51 6.53 4.12 6.35
C ARG A 51 5.47 5.17 6.05
N ALA A 52 5.23 5.46 4.77
CA ALA A 52 4.30 6.49 4.32
C ALA A 52 2.85 6.02 4.28
N MET A 53 2.62 4.72 4.10
CA MET A 53 1.29 4.15 3.84
C MET A 53 1.01 2.92 4.70
N ARG A 54 -0.27 2.58 4.81
CA ARG A 54 -0.78 1.32 5.36
C ARG A 54 -1.67 0.67 4.32
N THR A 55 -1.57 -0.65 4.16
CA THR A 55 -2.29 -1.38 3.10
C THR A 55 -3.05 -2.55 3.69
N TRP A 56 -4.27 -2.77 3.21
CA TRP A 56 -5.11 -3.92 3.55
C TRP A 56 -5.63 -4.57 2.27
N LEU A 57 -5.76 -5.89 2.31
CA LEU A 57 -6.45 -6.67 1.28
C LEU A 57 -7.76 -7.17 1.88
N ALA A 58 -8.86 -6.51 1.51
CA ALA A 58 -10.18 -6.86 1.99
C ALA A 58 -10.92 -7.70 0.94
N THR A 59 -11.44 -8.86 1.36
CA THR A 59 -12.40 -9.65 0.58
C THR A 59 -13.77 -9.44 1.19
N LEU A 60 -14.70 -8.90 0.39
CA LEU A 60 -16.07 -8.63 0.81
C LEU A 60 -16.92 -9.91 0.77
N PRO A 61 -18.10 -9.95 1.41
CA PRO A 61 -18.97 -11.13 1.41
C PRO A 61 -19.46 -11.60 0.04
N ASN A 62 -19.41 -10.73 -0.98
CA ASN A 62 -19.74 -11.06 -2.37
C ASN A 62 -18.50 -11.45 -3.20
N ASP A 63 -17.40 -11.81 -2.55
CA ASP A 63 -16.10 -12.18 -3.14
C ASP A 63 -15.38 -11.04 -3.89
N GLU A 64 -15.87 -9.81 -3.85
CA GLU A 64 -15.14 -8.67 -4.37
C GLU A 64 -13.89 -8.38 -3.53
N GLN A 65 -12.79 -8.10 -4.23
CA GLN A 65 -11.49 -7.82 -3.61
C GLN A 65 -11.13 -6.34 -3.73
N TYR A 66 -10.73 -5.77 -2.60
CA TYR A 66 -10.28 -4.39 -2.52
C TYR A 66 -8.89 -4.34 -1.89
N ARG A 67 -7.97 -3.67 -2.59
CA ARG A 67 -6.75 -3.14 -1.96
C ARG A 67 -7.06 -1.75 -1.43
N VAL A 68 -7.12 -1.64 -0.11
CA VAL A 68 -7.31 -0.37 0.59
C VAL A 68 -5.95 0.15 1.01
N VAL A 69 -5.68 1.42 0.75
CA VAL A 69 -4.43 2.09 1.13
C VAL A 69 -4.76 3.39 1.86
N LEU A 70 -4.16 3.57 3.04
CA LEU A 70 -4.13 4.85 3.75
C LEU A 70 -2.78 5.52 3.51
N GLU A 71 -2.79 6.75 2.99
CA GLU A 71 -1.62 7.61 2.98
C GLU A 71 -1.57 8.43 4.28
N LYS A 72 -0.55 8.22 5.11
CA LYS A 72 -0.54 8.75 6.48
C LYS A 72 -0.36 10.26 6.57
N ASP A 73 0.29 10.86 5.57
CA ASP A 73 0.61 12.29 5.59
C ASP A 73 -0.59 13.13 5.17
N THR A 74 -1.35 12.66 4.16
CA THR A 74 -2.55 13.33 3.63
C THR A 74 -3.84 12.85 4.29
N LEU A 75 -3.79 11.66 4.92
CA LEU A 75 -4.93 10.89 5.40
C LEU A 75 -5.89 10.46 4.28
N ASP A 76 -5.44 10.50 3.02
CA ASP A 76 -6.22 10.04 1.88
C ASP A 76 -6.38 8.52 1.91
N ILE A 77 -7.60 8.06 1.64
CA ILE A 77 -7.94 6.65 1.54
C ILE A 77 -8.15 6.30 0.06
N TRP A 78 -7.52 5.22 -0.38
CA TRP A 78 -7.58 4.73 -1.74
C TRP A 78 -8.11 3.30 -1.75
N ALA A 79 -8.92 2.98 -2.74
CA ALA A 79 -9.38 1.63 -3.03
C ALA A 79 -9.10 1.30 -4.50
N ASN A 80 -8.34 0.23 -4.74
CA ASN A 80 -7.99 -0.23 -6.10
C ASN A 80 -7.44 0.91 -7.01
N GLY A 81 -6.64 1.81 -6.42
CA GLY A 81 -6.01 2.94 -7.13
C GLY A 81 -6.94 4.16 -7.36
N LYS A 82 -8.14 4.17 -6.80
CA LYS A 82 -9.05 5.33 -6.80
C LYS A 82 -9.15 5.93 -5.40
N LYS A 83 -8.99 7.25 -5.29
CA LYS A 83 -9.23 7.98 -4.04
C LYS A 83 -10.71 7.88 -3.69
N LEU A 84 -10.99 7.58 -2.43
CA LEU A 84 -12.34 7.53 -1.89
C LEU A 84 -12.73 8.87 -1.27
N GLU A 85 -14.02 9.16 -1.30
CA GLU A 85 -14.62 10.15 -0.40
C GLU A 85 -14.73 9.53 0.99
N ALA A 86 -14.27 10.26 1.99
CA ALA A 86 -14.25 9.79 3.37
C ALA A 86 -14.55 10.93 4.34
N THR A 87 -15.16 10.60 5.48
CA THR A 87 -15.55 11.57 6.51
C THR A 87 -14.87 11.20 7.83
N GLY A 88 -14.13 12.15 8.40
CA GLY A 88 -13.44 11.97 9.67
C GLY A 88 -14.26 12.42 10.87
N GLU A 89 -14.26 11.64 11.94
CA GLU A 89 -14.92 11.91 13.21
C GLU A 89 -13.94 11.68 14.37
N PHE A 90 -13.91 12.60 15.34
CA PHE A 90 -13.15 12.43 16.58
C PHE A 90 -13.96 11.58 17.56
N VAL A 91 -13.32 10.56 18.11
CA VAL A 91 -13.89 9.66 19.11
C VAL A 91 -13.01 9.65 20.36
N ASP A 92 -13.52 9.12 21.47
CA ASP A 92 -12.85 9.18 22.78
C ASP A 92 -11.41 8.63 22.78
N ASP A 93 -11.13 7.62 21.96
CA ASP A 93 -9.84 6.94 21.87
C ASP A 93 -9.04 7.26 20.59
N GLY A 94 -9.50 8.23 19.77
CA GLY A 94 -8.76 8.65 18.58
C GLY A 94 -9.64 9.25 17.48
N THR A 95 -9.50 8.72 16.26
CA THR A 95 -10.23 9.21 15.08
C THR A 95 -10.76 8.04 14.28
N GLU A 96 -11.98 8.17 13.77
CA GLU A 96 -12.56 7.24 12.83
C GLU A 96 -12.80 7.95 11.51
N THR A 97 -12.27 7.38 10.43
CA THR A 97 -12.48 7.89 9.07
C THR A 97 -13.37 6.92 8.32
N HIS A 98 -14.61 7.32 8.09
CA HIS A 98 -15.68 6.51 7.51
C HIS A 98 -15.75 6.66 6.00
N PHE A 99 -15.98 5.55 5.29
CA PHE A 99 -16.12 5.47 3.83
C PHE A 99 -16.88 4.19 3.43
N THR A 100 -16.99 3.92 2.13
CA THR A 100 -17.65 2.71 1.61
C THR A 100 -16.74 1.94 0.66
N LEU A 101 -16.78 0.61 0.74
CA LEU A 101 -16.20 -0.31 -0.24
C LEU A 101 -17.33 -1.01 -1.00
N GLY A 102 -17.59 -0.57 -2.23
CA GLY A 102 -18.82 -0.94 -2.93
C GLY A 102 -20.03 -0.43 -2.16
N SER A 103 -20.90 -1.35 -1.74
CA SER A 103 -22.07 -1.07 -0.89
C SER A 103 -21.83 -1.30 0.61
N TRP A 104 -20.61 -1.65 1.01
CA TRP A 104 -20.31 -2.06 2.38
C TRP A 104 -19.71 -0.90 3.18
N PRO A 105 -20.23 -0.62 4.39
CA PRO A 105 -19.64 0.39 5.26
C PRO A 105 -18.26 -0.05 5.72
N ALA A 106 -17.33 0.90 5.73
CA ALA A 106 -15.97 0.69 6.18
C ALA A 106 -15.47 1.92 6.94
N LEU A 107 -14.55 1.69 7.86
CA LEU A 107 -13.85 2.77 8.54
C LEU A 107 -12.39 2.40 8.78
N ILE A 108 -11.54 3.42 8.84
CA ILE A 108 -10.21 3.30 9.42
C ILE A 108 -10.23 3.99 10.77
N LYS A 109 -9.93 3.21 11.80
CA LYS A 109 -9.75 3.72 13.16
C LYS A 109 -8.27 3.99 13.41
N ALA A 110 -7.96 5.20 13.88
CA ALA A 110 -6.62 5.64 14.25
C ALA A 110 -6.56 5.86 15.76
N VAL A 111 -5.74 5.07 16.46
CA VAL A 111 -5.59 5.11 17.92
C VAL A 111 -4.12 5.34 18.27
N SER A 112 -3.87 6.18 19.26
CA SER A 112 -2.52 6.32 19.83
C SER A 112 -2.11 5.02 20.50
N SER A 113 -0.95 4.45 20.14
CA SER A 113 -0.46 3.23 20.80
C SER A 113 -0.05 3.45 22.26
N GLY A 114 0.01 4.70 22.72
CA GLY A 114 0.62 5.08 24.01
C GLY A 114 2.14 4.90 24.04
N ASN A 115 2.74 4.30 23.01
CA ASN A 115 4.17 4.08 22.87
C ASN A 115 4.75 5.03 21.81
N ARG A 116 5.65 5.91 22.27
CA ARG A 116 6.28 6.94 21.42
C ARG A 116 7.02 6.36 20.20
N ARG A 117 7.45 5.09 20.24
CA ARG A 117 8.13 4.42 19.10
C ARG A 117 7.15 3.90 18.05
N GLU A 118 6.00 3.39 18.47
CA GLU A 118 5.00 2.80 17.57
C GLU A 118 4.07 3.86 16.97
N GLY A 119 3.81 4.94 17.71
CA GLY A 119 3.02 6.07 17.22
C GLY A 119 1.53 5.74 17.10
N ILE A 120 0.93 6.07 15.95
CA ILE A 120 -0.50 5.87 15.70
C ILE A 120 -0.70 4.52 15.00
N VAL A 121 -1.56 3.68 15.58
CA VAL A 121 -2.00 2.42 15.00
C VAL A 121 -3.26 2.69 14.18
N HIS A 122 -3.28 2.16 12.95
CA HIS A 122 -4.40 2.27 12.04
C HIS A 122 -5.02 0.89 11.85
N SER A 123 -6.33 0.79 11.92
CA SER A 123 -7.06 -0.46 11.79
C SER A 123 -8.22 -0.29 10.80
N LEU A 124 -8.23 -1.10 9.75
CA LEU A 124 -9.34 -1.13 8.81
C LEU A 124 -10.44 -2.06 9.35
N ILE A 125 -11.66 -1.56 9.42
CA ILE A 125 -12.84 -2.31 9.78
C ILE A 125 -13.83 -2.22 8.62
N VAL A 126 -14.32 -3.36 8.14
CA VAL A 126 -15.31 -3.44 7.06
C VAL A 126 -16.48 -4.27 7.55
N ASN A 127 -17.69 -3.69 7.58
CA ASN A 127 -18.90 -4.35 8.09
C ASN A 127 -18.66 -5.00 9.47
N ASP A 128 -18.13 -4.21 10.40
CA ASP A 128 -17.78 -4.59 11.78
C ASP A 128 -16.72 -5.70 11.93
N ARG A 129 -15.98 -6.00 10.85
CA ARG A 129 -14.88 -6.97 10.87
C ARG A 129 -13.53 -6.28 10.68
N LEU A 130 -12.62 -6.53 11.60
CA LEU A 130 -11.22 -6.10 11.49
C LEU A 130 -10.55 -6.82 10.31
N ILE A 131 -9.93 -6.05 9.43
CA ILE A 131 -9.14 -6.55 8.32
C ILE A 131 -7.65 -6.48 8.72
N PRO A 132 -6.91 -7.61 8.67
CA PRO A 132 -5.48 -7.61 8.92
C PRO A 132 -4.73 -6.74 7.92
N GLU A 133 -3.74 -5.98 8.41
CA GLU A 133 -2.82 -5.26 7.53
C GLU A 133 -2.07 -6.25 6.64
N ALA A 134 -1.90 -5.91 5.37
CA ALA A 134 -1.11 -6.70 4.45
C ALA A 134 0.35 -6.69 4.91
N SER A 135 0.90 -7.87 5.17
CA SER A 135 2.33 -8.06 5.34
C SER A 135 3.03 -8.02 3.99
N ASP A 136 4.24 -7.46 3.96
CA ASP A 136 5.20 -7.62 2.86
C ASP A 136 5.61 -9.09 2.66
#